data_AF-A0A954PDQ6-F1
#
_entry.id   AF-A0A954PDQ6-F1
#
_cell.length_a   1.000
_cell.length_b   1.000
_cell.length_c   1.000
_cell.angle_alpha   90.00
_cell.angle_beta   90.00
_cell.angle_gamma   90.00
#
_symmetry.space_group_name_H-M   'P 1'
#
loop_
_entity.id
_entity.type
_entity.pdbx_description
1 polymer ?
#
loop_
_entity_poly.entity_id
_entity_poly.type
_entity_poly.pdbx_seq_one_letter_code
_entity_poly.pdbx_strand_id
1 'polypeptide(L)' 'MSEYLLDQLRDIIAKAEESRYSMSKATGISESQLAQFVAGTKRLGHAAIDNLLDHLGYEIVVKKKRVNRKRA' A
#
# COMPACT_ATOMS: atom_id res chain seq x y z
N MET A 1 2.08 8.74 6.14
CA MET A 1 1.15 7.59 6.26
C MET A 1 1.37 6.91 7.60
N SER A 2 0.30 6.41 8.23
CA SER A 2 0.38 5.66 9.50
C SER A 2 1.01 4.28 9.28
N GLU A 3 1.75 3.74 10.26
CA GLU A 3 2.34 2.39 10.17
C GLU A 3 1.30 1.31 9.83
N TYR A 4 0.12 1.37 10.43
CA TYR A 4 -0.99 0.44 10.15
C TYR A 4 -1.41 0.39 8.66
N LEU A 5 -1.30 1.51 7.94
CA LEU A 5 -1.59 1.52 6.50
C LEU A 5 -0.47 0.85 5.72
N LEU A 6 0.79 1.08 6.10
CA LEU A 6 1.94 0.44 5.44
C LEU A 6 1.93 -1.07 5.64
N ASP A 7 1.55 -1.57 6.83
CA ASP A 7 1.40 -3.00 7.07
C ASP A 7 0.29 -3.64 6.24
N GLN A 8 -0.85 -2.95 6.07
CA GLN A 8 -1.90 -3.42 5.15
C GLN A 8 -1.39 -3.49 3.71
N LEU A 9 -0.63 -2.49 3.25
CA LEU A 9 -0.05 -2.51 1.91
C LEU A 9 0.91 -3.69 1.73
N ARG A 10 1.77 -3.97 2.73
CA ARG A 10 2.67 -5.13 2.69
C ARG A 10 1.91 -6.44 2.61
N ASP A 11 0.82 -6.57 3.37
CA ASP A 11 -0.04 -7.77 3.37
C ASP A 11 -0.76 -7.96 2.03
N ILE A 12 -1.28 -6.88 1.44
CA ILE A 12 -1.90 -6.91 0.09
C ILE A 12 -0.90 -7.39 -0.94
N ILE A 13 0.33 -6.84 -0.94
CA ILE A 13 1.39 -7.24 -1.89
C ILE A 13 1.81 -8.70 -1.66
N ALA A 14 1.90 -9.14 -0.40
CA ALA A 14 2.30 -10.50 -0.07
C ALA A 14 1.23 -11.55 -0.44
N LYS A 15 -0.05 -11.15 -0.45
CA LYS A 15 -1.20 -12.00 -0.81
C LYS A 15 -1.62 -11.90 -2.27
N ALA A 16 -1.09 -10.93 -3.01
CA ALA A 16 -1.37 -10.80 -4.42
C ALA A 16 -0.90 -12.06 -5.17
N GLU A 17 -1.73 -12.55 -6.08
CA GLU A 17 -1.42 -13.74 -6.89
C GLU A 17 -0.31 -13.48 -7.92
N GLU A 18 0.01 -12.21 -8.16
CA GLU A 18 1.01 -11.79 -9.12
C GLU A 18 2.43 -11.77 -8.53
N SER A 19 3.43 -12.01 -9.37
CA SER A 19 4.82 -11.88 -8.97
C SER A 19 5.23 -10.41 -8.82
N ARG A 20 6.18 -10.13 -7.92
CA ARG A 20 6.80 -8.79 -7.78
C ARG A 20 7.37 -8.25 -9.09
N TYR A 21 7.83 -9.14 -9.97
CA TYR A 21 8.28 -8.79 -11.32
C TYR A 21 7.14 -8.24 -12.19
N SER A 22 5.96 -8.88 -12.15
CA SER A 22 4.78 -8.43 -12.92
C SER A 22 4.29 -7.08 -12.41
N MET A 23 4.18 -6.94 -11.09
CA MET A 23 3.85 -5.64 -10.46
C MET A 23 4.86 -4.57 -10.83
N SER A 24 6.16 -4.91 -10.87
CA SER A 24 7.22 -3.98 -11.24
C SER A 24 7.05 -3.45 -12.67
N LYS A 25 6.68 -4.32 -13.62
CA LYS A 25 6.42 -3.96 -15.01
C LYS A 25 5.17 -3.11 -15.18
N ALA A 26 4.11 -3.40 -14.44
CA ALA A 26 2.85 -2.69 -14.55
C ALA A 26 2.88 -1.30 -13.88
N THR A 27 3.51 -1.21 -12.72
CA THR A 27 3.47 0.01 -11.87
C THR A 27 4.65 0.96 -12.10
N GLY A 28 5.70 0.48 -12.77
CA GLY A 28 6.97 1.20 -12.95
C GLY A 28 7.85 1.25 -11.68
N ILE A 29 7.44 0.58 -10.60
CA ILE A 29 8.22 0.47 -9.36
C ILE A 29 9.27 -0.62 -9.57
N SER A 30 10.53 -0.39 -9.18
CA SER A 30 11.53 -1.46 -9.35
C SER A 30 11.28 -2.63 -8.40
N GLU A 31 11.59 -3.85 -8.84
CA GLU A 31 11.46 -5.04 -8.01
C GLU A 31 12.23 -4.92 -6.69
N SER A 32 13.41 -4.29 -6.71
CA SER A 32 14.19 -4.00 -5.50
C SER A 32 13.46 -3.07 -4.53
N GLN A 33 12.74 -2.06 -5.02
CA GLN A 33 11.94 -1.17 -4.18
C GLN A 33 10.74 -1.92 -3.58
N LEU A 34 10.07 -2.77 -4.34
CA LEU A 34 8.99 -3.63 -3.84
C LEU A 34 9.51 -4.59 -2.76
N ALA A 35 10.66 -5.24 -2.99
CA ALA A 35 11.27 -6.13 -2.01
C ALA A 35 11.63 -5.41 -0.70
N GLN A 36 12.26 -4.23 -0.80
CA GLN A 36 12.58 -3.40 0.38
C GLN A 36 11.33 -2.90 1.10
N PHE A 37 10.26 -2.61 0.37
CA PHE A 37 8.99 -2.19 0.95
C PHE A 37 8.30 -3.30 1.74
N VAL A 38 8.23 -4.50 1.15
CA VAL A 38 7.71 -5.70 1.82
C VAL A 38 8.56 -6.06 3.04
N ALA A 39 9.88 -5.93 2.95
CA ALA A 39 10.79 -6.14 4.07
C ALA A 39 10.74 -5.02 5.14
N GLY A 40 10.00 -3.93 4.88
CA GLY A 40 9.86 -2.79 5.78
C GLY A 40 11.10 -1.90 5.92
N THR A 41 12.13 -2.11 5.10
CA THR A 41 13.39 -1.34 5.15
C THR A 41 13.29 -0.01 4.42
N LYS A 42 12.39 0.11 3.44
CA LYS A 42 12.16 1.34 2.68
C LYS A 42 10.67 1.61 2.49
N ARG A 43 10.30 2.89 2.47
CA ARG A 43 8.93 3.32 2.12
C ARG A 43 8.84 3.65 0.64
N LEU A 44 7.67 3.39 0.05
CA LEU A 44 7.32 3.87 -1.29
C LEU A 44 6.75 5.29 -1.20
N GLY A 45 6.93 6.07 -2.26
CA GLY A 45 6.29 7.39 -2.39
C GLY A 45 4.79 7.26 -2.66
N HIS A 46 4.02 8.35 -2.43
CA HIS A 46 2.56 8.34 -2.66
C HIS A 46 2.19 7.92 -4.08
N ALA A 47 2.82 8.50 -5.11
CA ALA A 47 2.52 8.15 -6.50
C ALA A 47 2.79 6.67 -6.83
N ALA A 48 3.84 6.07 -6.24
CA ALA A 48 4.12 4.65 -6.41
C ALA A 48 3.05 3.79 -5.73
N ILE A 49 2.58 4.20 -4.54
CA ILE A 49 1.52 3.48 -3.83
C ILE A 49 0.19 3.59 -4.58
N ASP A 50 -0.14 4.78 -5.09
CA ASP A 50 -1.37 4.98 -5.88
C ASP A 50 -1.35 4.10 -7.13
N ASN A 51 -0.26 4.08 -7.89
CA ASN A 51 -0.11 3.20 -9.06
C ASN A 51 -0.21 1.72 -8.71
N LEU A 52 0.39 1.31 -7.60
CA LEU A 52 0.36 -0.07 -7.14
C LEU A 52 -1.05 -0.50 -6.76
N LEU A 53 -1.78 0.36 -6.04
CA LEU A 53 -3.14 0.06 -5.62
C LEU A 53 -4.11 0.06 -6.80
N ASP A 54 -4.00 1.05 -7.70
CA ASP A 54 -4.78 1.10 -8.93
C ASP A 54 -4.60 -0.19 -9.75
N HIS A 55 -3.35 -0.63 -9.93
CA HIS A 55 -3.04 -1.87 -10.62
C HIS A 55 -3.62 -3.11 -9.93
N LEU A 56 -3.58 -3.15 -8.59
CA LEU A 56 -4.13 -4.26 -7.79
C LEU A 56 -5.65 -4.16 -7.58
N GLY A 57 -6.31 -3.12 -8.10
CA GLY A 57 -7.76 -2.92 -7.96
C GLY A 57 -8.21 -2.39 -6.60
N TYR A 58 -7.34 -1.70 -5.86
CA TYR A 58 -7.62 -1.10 -4.55
C TYR A 58 -7.61 0.43 -4.62
N GLU A 59 -8.29 1.08 -3.68
CA GLU A 59 -8.28 2.54 -3.51
C GLU A 59 -8.03 2.94 -2.03
N ILE A 60 -7.38 4.09 -1.82
CA ILE A 60 -7.20 4.67 -0.48
C ILE A 60 -8.34 5.64 -0.18
N VAL A 61 -9.17 5.29 0.80
CA VAL A 61 -10.27 6.17 1.25
C VAL A 61 -9.96 6.76 2.62
N VAL A 62 -9.88 8.09 2.70
CA VAL A 62 -9.74 8.82 3.96
C VAL A 62 -11.10 8.98 4.63
N LYS A 63 -11.35 8.21 5.70
CA LYS A 63 -12.58 8.30 6.49
C LYS A 63 -12.35 9.10 7.77
N LYS A 64 -13.18 10.12 8.03
CA LYS A 64 -13.15 10.87 9.28
C LYS A 64 -13.63 9.98 10.43
N LYS A 65 -12.80 9.83 11.48
CA LYS A 65 -13.21 9.10 12.69
C LYS A 65 -14.41 9.81 13.32
N ARG A 66 -15.55 9.11 13.45
CA ARG A 66 -16.70 9.63 14.20
C ARG A 66 -16.34 9.66 15.68
N VAL A 67 -16.06 10.84 16.21
CA VAL A 67 -15.90 11.03 17.65
C VAL A 67 -17.29 10.96 18.26
N ASN A 68 -17.59 9.83 18.91
CA ASN A 68 -18.85 9.68 19.62
C ASN A 68 -18.80 10.60 20.86
N ARG A 69 -19.22 11.86 20.69
CA ARG A 69 -19.47 12.74 21.83
C ARG A 69 -20.67 12.12 22.56
N LYS A 70 -20.39 11.34 23.61
CA LYS A 70 -21.39 11.07 24.65
C LYS A 70 -21.92 12.44 25.08
N ARG A 71 -23.14 12.77 24.66
CA ARG A 71 -23.89 13.89 25.23
C ARG A 71 -24.15 13.47 26.68
N ALA A 72 -23.41 14.06 27.59
CA ALA A 72 -23.74 14.08 29.01
C ALA A 72 -24.82 15.13 29.25
#